data_AF-A0A9D9SIR3-F1
#
_entry.id   AF-A0A9D9SIR3-F1
#
_cell.length_a   1.000
_cell.length_b   1.000
_cell.length_c   1.000
_cell.angle_alpha   90.00
_cell.angle_beta   90.00
_cell.angle_gamma   90.00
#
_symmetry.space_group_name_H-M   'P 1'
#
loop_
_entity.id
_entity.type
_entity.pdbx_description
1 polymer ?
#
loop_
_entity_poly.entity_id
_entity_poly.type
_entity_poly.pdbx_seq_one_letter_code
_entity_poly.pdbx_strand_id
1 'polypeptide(L)'
;SSCNACVEKEKIRASIISMNPDGTDQREFARGLRNAVGLRAIGKFVFATNQGSDHLGLQKPDETFYALKQGADYGWPYCHSSNGRIFADPKFKRPGQCANVTAPYAYFPARSSALGFDYFDDADADAAIKDAFLVSLHGSTNKAIGHGYKVVIMRKGEKLQDFMTGFLERGTVHGRPCDIMKLDANSFLMTDDFTGVVYLVRRKAGRG
;
A
#
# COMPACT_ATOMS: atom_id res chain seq x y z
N SER A 1 -7.64 9.05 -7.14
CA SER A 1 -7.30 10.02 -8.20
C SER A 1 -8.26 9.82 -9.35
N SER A 2 -8.57 10.86 -10.13
CA SER A 2 -9.34 10.74 -11.37
C SER A 2 -8.50 10.32 -12.58
N CYS A 3 -7.18 10.32 -12.46
CA CYS A 3 -6.25 10.18 -13.58
C CYS A 3 -4.91 9.56 -13.17
N ASN A 4 -4.07 9.27 -14.17
CA ASN A 4 -2.70 8.87 -13.89
C ASN A 4 -1.82 10.02 -13.35
N ALA A 5 -2.02 11.26 -13.83
CA ALA A 5 -1.24 12.45 -13.51
C ALA A 5 -1.99 13.75 -13.87
N CYS A 6 -2.63 14.39 -12.90
CA CYS A 6 -3.38 15.64 -13.07
C CYS A 6 -3.67 16.32 -11.73
N VAL A 7 -3.96 17.61 -11.79
CA VAL A 7 -4.53 18.35 -10.66
C VAL A 7 -6.02 18.02 -10.59
N GLU A 8 -6.46 17.52 -9.44
CA GLU A 8 -7.85 17.14 -9.23
C GLU A 8 -8.77 18.37 -9.25
N LYS A 9 -9.95 18.21 -9.85
CA LYS A 9 -10.98 19.25 -9.90
C LYS A 9 -11.91 19.20 -8.68
N GLU A 10 -12.05 18.04 -8.06
CA GLU A 10 -12.96 17.79 -6.95
C GLU A 10 -12.15 17.41 -5.70
N LYS A 11 -12.45 18.02 -4.55
CA LYS A 11 -11.70 17.78 -3.30
C LYS A 11 -11.74 16.32 -2.83
N ILE A 12 -12.82 15.59 -3.13
CA ILE A 12 -12.99 14.19 -2.74
C ILE A 12 -12.02 13.24 -3.46
N ARG A 13 -11.49 13.65 -4.61
CA ARG A 13 -10.53 12.82 -5.35
C ARG A 13 -9.18 12.83 -4.66
N ALA A 14 -8.52 11.68 -4.66
CA ALA A 14 -7.19 11.53 -4.07
C ALA A 14 -7.13 11.93 -2.57
N SER A 15 -8.22 11.63 -1.87
CA SER A 15 -8.43 11.92 -0.45
C SER A 15 -8.94 10.68 0.28
N ILE A 16 -8.81 10.70 1.61
CA ILE A 16 -9.48 9.80 2.53
C ILE A 16 -10.61 10.59 3.17
N ILE A 17 -11.81 10.04 3.09
CA ILE A 17 -13.02 10.63 3.67
C ILE A 17 -13.42 9.81 4.89
N SER A 18 -13.80 10.50 5.96
CA SER A 18 -14.49 9.92 7.12
C SER A 18 -15.95 10.36 7.10
N MET A 19 -16.85 9.46 7.46
CA MET A 19 -18.28 9.71 7.56
C MET A 19 -18.91 8.68 8.51
N ASN A 20 -20.08 9.02 9.07
CA ASN A 20 -20.89 8.07 9.80
C ASN A 20 -21.45 6.99 8.85
N PRO A 21 -21.78 5.78 9.34
CA PRO A 21 -22.37 4.73 8.51
C PRO A 21 -23.69 5.10 7.82
N ASP A 22 -24.43 6.07 8.37
CA ASP A 22 -25.65 6.63 7.77
C ASP A 22 -25.38 7.71 6.71
N GLY A 23 -24.10 8.00 6.41
CA GLY A 23 -23.66 9.00 5.45
C GLY A 23 -23.59 10.43 5.99
N THR A 24 -23.97 10.66 7.25
CA THR A 24 -23.82 11.98 7.87
C THR A 24 -22.37 12.26 8.26
N ASP A 25 -22.07 13.51 8.58
CA ASP A 25 -20.76 13.96 9.05
C ASP A 25 -19.58 13.65 8.11
N GLN A 26 -19.81 13.77 6.79
CA GLN A 26 -18.76 13.56 5.80
C GLN A 26 -17.68 14.65 5.89
N ARG A 27 -16.44 14.24 6.12
CA ARG A 27 -15.27 15.13 6.28
C ARG A 27 -14.05 14.59 5.55
N GLU A 28 -13.23 15.49 5.01
CA GLU A 28 -11.89 15.13 4.53
C GLU A 28 -11.00 14.78 5.74
N PHE A 29 -10.60 13.52 5.85
CA PHE A 29 -9.67 13.06 6.88
C PHE A 29 -8.23 13.36 6.48
N ALA A 30 -7.86 13.08 5.22
CA ALA A 30 -6.55 13.37 4.67
C ALA A 30 -6.63 13.52 3.15
N ARG A 31 -5.62 14.14 2.54
CA ARG A 31 -5.56 14.38 1.09
C ARG A 31 -4.18 14.13 0.50
N GLY A 32 -4.07 14.19 -0.81
CA GLY A 32 -2.78 14.09 -1.49
C GLY A 32 -2.32 12.64 -1.68
N LEU A 33 -3.25 11.68 -1.75
CA LEU A 33 -2.98 10.26 -1.99
C LEU A 33 -3.54 9.87 -3.35
N ARG A 34 -2.68 9.55 -4.33
CA ARG A 34 -3.13 9.23 -5.70
C ARG A 34 -4.15 8.09 -5.72
N ASN A 35 -3.81 6.95 -5.13
CA ASN A 35 -4.65 5.76 -5.20
C ASN A 35 -4.46 4.92 -3.94
N ALA A 36 -5.10 5.34 -2.85
CA ALA A 36 -5.08 4.63 -1.59
C ALA A 36 -6.15 3.53 -1.56
N VAL A 37 -5.76 2.31 -1.92
CA VAL A 37 -6.69 1.18 -2.07
C VAL A 37 -6.85 0.41 -0.77
N GLY A 38 -5.76 0.00 -0.14
CA GLY A 38 -5.80 -0.60 1.19
C GLY A 38 -5.99 0.50 2.23
N LEU A 39 -6.97 0.33 3.12
CA LEU A 39 -7.26 1.25 4.21
C LEU A 39 -7.74 0.44 5.43
N ARG A 40 -7.04 0.55 6.57
CA ARG A 40 -7.40 -0.20 7.78
C ARG A 40 -7.12 0.61 9.03
N ALA A 41 -8.06 0.60 9.98
CA ALA A 41 -7.83 1.10 11.33
C ALA A 41 -7.16 0.00 12.16
N ILE A 42 -5.98 0.29 12.72
CA ILE A 42 -5.19 -0.65 13.53
C ILE A 42 -4.73 0.11 14.78
N GLY A 43 -5.26 -0.30 15.93
CA GLY A 43 -5.13 0.45 17.17
C GLY A 43 -5.67 1.88 17.01
N LYS A 44 -4.82 2.87 17.32
CA LYS A 44 -5.17 4.30 17.23
C LYS A 44 -4.87 4.95 15.87
N PHE A 45 -4.36 4.19 14.91
CA PHE A 45 -3.93 4.72 13.62
C PHE A 45 -4.82 4.18 12.51
N VAL A 46 -5.05 5.00 11.48
CA VAL A 46 -5.54 4.51 10.20
C VAL A 46 -4.33 4.39 9.28
N PHE A 47 -4.13 3.22 8.68
CA PHE A 47 -3.07 2.99 7.72
C PHE A 47 -3.63 2.93 6.31
N ALA A 48 -2.83 3.33 5.33
CA ALA A 48 -3.19 3.18 3.93
C ALA A 48 -1.99 2.80 3.06
N THR A 49 -2.21 1.93 2.09
CA THR A 49 -1.33 1.85 0.91
C THR A 49 -1.62 3.00 -0.03
N ASN A 50 -0.71 3.31 -0.94
CA ASN A 50 -0.93 4.29 -1.98
C ASN A 50 -0.05 4.00 -3.20
N GLN A 51 -0.68 3.88 -4.36
CA GLN A 51 0.03 3.62 -5.61
C GLN A 51 0.54 4.89 -6.29
N GLY A 52 1.80 4.83 -6.73
CA GLY A 52 2.53 5.93 -7.34
C GLY A 52 2.02 6.31 -8.74
N SER A 53 2.44 7.47 -9.26
CA SER A 53 2.09 7.91 -10.62
C SER A 53 2.89 7.20 -11.69
N ASP A 54 2.30 6.89 -12.85
CA ASP A 54 3.01 6.27 -13.98
C ASP A 54 3.89 7.23 -14.78
N HIS A 55 3.62 8.54 -14.71
CA HIS A 55 4.25 9.51 -15.61
C HIS A 55 5.74 9.80 -15.31
N LEU A 56 6.28 9.32 -14.19
CA LEU A 56 7.67 9.57 -13.78
C LEU A 56 8.64 8.46 -14.20
N GLY A 57 8.19 7.52 -15.03
CA GLY A 57 8.99 6.43 -15.57
C GLY A 57 8.90 5.13 -14.77
N LEU A 58 9.69 4.12 -15.10
CA LEU A 58 9.49 2.77 -14.56
C LEU A 58 10.03 2.57 -13.14
N GLN A 59 10.94 3.43 -12.70
CA GLN A 59 11.69 3.26 -11.44
C GLN A 59 11.28 4.25 -10.34
N LYS A 60 10.30 5.12 -10.61
CA LYS A 60 9.77 6.09 -9.65
C LYS A 60 8.34 6.52 -10.03
N PRO A 61 7.54 7.00 -9.08
CA PRO A 61 7.83 7.08 -7.65
C PRO A 61 7.67 5.72 -6.96
N ASP A 62 8.07 5.64 -5.70
CA ASP A 62 7.80 4.48 -4.85
C ASP A 62 6.28 4.22 -4.79
N GLU A 63 5.94 2.96 -4.57
CA GLU A 63 4.67 2.63 -3.92
C GLU A 63 4.82 2.94 -2.42
N THR A 64 3.78 3.44 -1.76
CA THR A 64 3.92 4.01 -0.41
C THR A 64 2.92 3.42 0.57
N PHE A 65 3.31 3.37 1.84
CA PHE A 65 2.47 3.00 2.97
C PHE A 65 2.50 4.14 3.99
N TYR A 66 1.34 4.56 4.48
CA TYR A 66 1.21 5.68 5.39
C TYR A 66 0.48 5.28 6.66
N ALA A 67 1.01 5.70 7.81
CA ALA A 67 0.22 5.93 9.00
C ALA A 67 -0.44 7.29 8.85
N LEU A 68 -1.75 7.31 8.64
CA LEU A 68 -2.48 8.51 8.30
C LEU A 68 -2.59 9.47 9.50
N LYS A 69 -2.52 10.76 9.20
CA LYS A 69 -2.76 11.85 10.15
C LYS A 69 -3.91 12.70 9.66
N GLN A 70 -4.82 13.03 10.56
CA GLN A 70 -5.94 13.91 10.24
C GLN A 70 -5.43 15.27 9.73
N GLY A 71 -6.00 15.76 8.64
CA GLY A 71 -5.66 17.03 7.99
C GLY A 71 -4.36 17.02 7.18
N ALA A 72 -3.64 15.88 7.10
CA ALA A 72 -2.38 15.81 6.39
C ALA A 72 -2.54 15.82 4.86
N ASP A 73 -1.53 16.39 4.19
CA ASP A 73 -1.33 16.35 2.74
C ASP A 73 -0.15 15.43 2.42
N TYR A 74 -0.41 14.40 1.62
CA TYR A 74 0.55 13.39 1.19
C TYR A 74 1.20 13.67 -0.17
N GLY A 75 0.92 14.84 -0.77
CA GLY A 75 1.72 15.41 -1.85
C GLY A 75 1.14 15.31 -3.24
N TRP A 76 0.24 14.37 -3.53
CA TRP A 76 -0.36 14.20 -4.86
C TRP A 76 -1.02 15.50 -5.38
N PRO A 77 -0.86 15.88 -6.66
CA PRO A 77 0.07 15.34 -7.67
C PRO A 77 1.46 16.03 -7.71
N TYR A 78 1.76 16.89 -6.75
CA TYR A 78 2.89 17.83 -6.78
C TYR A 78 4.19 17.26 -6.19
N CYS A 79 4.07 16.29 -5.31
CA CYS A 79 5.19 15.71 -4.57
C CYS A 79 5.04 14.20 -4.49
N HIS A 80 6.15 13.50 -4.60
CA HIS A 80 6.20 12.03 -4.61
C HIS A 80 7.37 11.54 -3.75
N SER A 81 7.40 10.24 -3.45
CA SER A 81 8.52 9.58 -2.77
C SER A 81 9.39 8.81 -3.76
N SER A 82 10.71 8.84 -3.58
CA SER A 82 11.62 7.85 -4.14
C SER A 82 12.66 7.44 -3.10
N ASN A 83 12.83 6.15 -2.87
CA ASN A 83 13.65 5.60 -1.79
C ASN A 83 13.30 6.22 -0.43
N GLY A 84 12.00 6.40 -0.17
CA GLY A 84 11.48 6.99 1.07
C GLY A 84 11.70 8.51 1.22
N ARG A 85 12.28 9.18 0.22
CA ARG A 85 12.55 10.63 0.25
C ARG A 85 11.57 11.38 -0.64
N ILE A 86 10.98 12.44 -0.10
CA ILE A 86 10.06 13.29 -0.84
C ILE A 86 10.81 14.17 -1.85
N PHE A 87 10.29 14.26 -3.07
CA PHE A 87 10.77 15.15 -4.11
C PHE A 87 9.61 15.80 -4.87
N ALA A 88 9.87 16.96 -5.47
CA ALA A 88 8.88 17.70 -6.23
C ALA A 88 8.71 17.12 -7.64
N ASP A 89 7.47 17.13 -8.11
CA ASP A 89 7.13 16.77 -9.47
C ASP A 89 7.77 17.75 -10.48
N PRO A 90 8.33 17.28 -11.62
CA PRO A 90 8.90 18.15 -12.63
C PRO A 90 7.83 18.96 -13.38
N LYS A 91 6.63 18.40 -13.60
CA LYS A 91 5.53 18.98 -14.38
C LYS A 91 4.58 19.81 -13.52
N PHE A 92 4.19 19.32 -12.34
CA PHE A 92 3.23 19.99 -11.47
C PHE A 92 3.95 20.83 -10.41
N LYS A 93 3.52 22.09 -10.23
CA LYS A 93 4.13 23.03 -9.28
C LYS A 93 3.07 23.58 -8.32
N ARG A 94 3.46 23.79 -7.06
CA ARG A 94 2.66 24.53 -6.08
C ARG A 94 3.54 25.39 -5.16
N PRO A 95 3.00 26.47 -4.57
CA PRO A 95 3.70 27.24 -3.54
C PRO A 95 4.18 26.34 -2.40
N GLY A 96 5.39 26.57 -1.90
CA GLY A 96 6.01 25.74 -0.84
C GLY A 96 6.38 24.31 -1.25
N GLN A 97 6.13 23.92 -2.51
CA GLN A 97 6.41 22.59 -3.08
C GLN A 97 6.06 21.45 -2.12
N CYS A 98 7.08 20.86 -1.49
CA CYS A 98 6.94 19.65 -0.67
C CYS A 98 7.23 19.87 0.82
N ALA A 99 7.39 21.12 1.27
CA ALA A 99 7.81 21.41 2.66
C ALA A 99 6.89 20.83 3.73
N ASN A 100 5.57 20.76 3.46
CA ASN A 100 4.56 20.25 4.39
C ASN A 100 4.04 18.85 4.03
N VAL A 101 4.74 18.13 3.14
CA VAL A 101 4.32 16.78 2.73
C VAL A 101 4.79 15.77 3.76
N THR A 102 3.87 14.92 4.20
CA THR A 102 4.20 13.85 5.14
C THR A 102 4.97 12.74 4.43
N ALA A 103 6.12 12.37 4.98
CA ALA A 103 6.90 11.22 4.50
C ALA A 103 6.17 9.88 4.74
N PRO A 104 6.41 8.87 3.89
CA PRO A 104 5.79 7.55 4.06
C PRO A 104 6.26 6.85 5.34
N TYR A 105 5.36 6.04 5.92
CA TYR A 105 5.69 5.13 7.01
C TYR A 105 6.64 4.03 6.54
N ALA A 106 6.42 3.54 5.32
CA ALA A 106 7.28 2.63 4.58
C ALA A 106 7.01 2.77 3.08
N TYR A 107 7.89 2.21 2.25
CA TYR A 107 7.77 2.28 0.80
C TYR A 107 8.13 0.93 0.17
N PHE A 108 7.63 0.71 -1.04
CA PHE A 108 7.87 -0.50 -1.83
C PHE A 108 8.42 -0.11 -3.22
N PRO A 109 9.01 -1.06 -3.96
CA PRO A 109 9.51 -0.78 -5.31
C PRO A 109 8.44 -0.13 -6.19
N ALA A 110 8.85 0.83 -7.01
CA ALA A 110 7.97 1.49 -7.97
C ALA A 110 7.21 0.45 -8.81
N ARG A 111 5.93 0.70 -9.14
CA ARG A 111 5.09 -0.22 -9.93
C ARG A 111 4.78 -1.55 -9.24
N SER A 112 5.14 -1.77 -7.97
CA SER A 112 4.78 -3.03 -7.29
C SER A 112 3.30 -3.14 -6.93
N SER A 113 2.53 -2.04 -7.05
CA SER A 113 1.09 -1.97 -6.85
C SER A 113 0.69 -2.47 -5.45
N ALA A 114 1.05 -1.72 -4.41
CA ALA A 114 0.66 -2.08 -3.04
C ALA A 114 -0.87 -1.95 -2.90
N LEU A 115 -1.55 -3.03 -2.51
CA LEU A 115 -3.00 -3.08 -2.39
C LEU A 115 -3.41 -3.26 -0.92
N GLY A 116 -3.78 -4.46 -0.51
CA GLY A 116 -4.28 -4.73 0.83
C GLY A 116 -3.20 -5.22 1.80
N PHE A 117 -3.54 -5.19 3.07
CA PHE A 117 -2.64 -5.51 4.16
C PHE A 117 -3.39 -5.80 5.47
N ASP A 118 -2.70 -6.45 6.41
CA ASP A 118 -3.12 -6.56 7.79
C ASP A 118 -1.91 -6.60 8.75
N TYR A 119 -2.15 -6.45 10.05
CA TYR A 119 -1.10 -6.38 11.09
C TYR A 119 -1.19 -7.53 12.10
N PHE A 120 -0.05 -8.17 12.34
CA PHE A 120 0.06 -9.36 13.18
C PHE A 120 0.82 -9.04 14.46
N ASP A 121 0.10 -8.81 15.55
CA ASP A 121 0.61 -8.40 16.85
C ASP A 121 0.14 -9.28 18.01
N ASP A 122 -0.55 -10.40 17.72
CA ASP A 122 -0.96 -11.33 18.77
C ASP A 122 0.25 -11.86 19.55
N ALA A 123 0.02 -12.16 20.82
CA ALA A 123 1.05 -12.65 21.73
C ALA A 123 1.72 -13.93 21.18
N ASP A 124 0.94 -14.82 20.58
CA ASP A 124 1.31 -16.13 20.06
C ASP A 124 1.53 -16.15 18.53
N ALA A 125 1.61 -14.99 17.87
CA ALA A 125 1.96 -14.91 16.46
C ALA A 125 3.37 -15.49 16.21
N ASP A 126 3.53 -16.21 15.10
CA ASP A 126 4.82 -16.75 14.66
C ASP A 126 5.86 -15.64 14.57
N ALA A 127 7.07 -15.92 15.07
CA ALA A 127 8.15 -14.95 15.14
C ALA A 127 8.48 -14.32 13.78
N ALA A 128 8.24 -15.02 12.67
CA ALA A 128 8.46 -14.48 11.33
C ALA A 128 7.55 -13.28 11.01
N ILE A 129 6.30 -13.29 11.47
CA ILE A 129 5.28 -12.28 11.13
C ILE A 129 4.86 -11.41 12.32
N LYS A 130 5.26 -11.76 13.54
CA LYS A 130 4.97 -10.98 14.75
C LYS A 130 5.49 -9.55 14.63
N ASP A 131 4.67 -8.62 15.11
CA ASP A 131 4.85 -7.17 15.07
C ASP A 131 5.14 -6.64 13.67
N ALA A 132 4.47 -7.21 12.67
CA ALA A 132 4.66 -6.83 11.27
C ALA A 132 3.36 -6.71 10.51
N PHE A 133 3.42 -5.89 9.46
CA PHE A 133 2.40 -5.88 8.43
C PHE A 133 2.73 -6.95 7.40
N LEU A 134 1.73 -7.72 6.99
CA LEU A 134 1.77 -8.41 5.71
C LEU A 134 1.11 -7.52 4.68
N VAL A 135 1.80 -7.28 3.56
CA VAL A 135 1.32 -6.39 2.49
C VAL A 135 1.33 -7.13 1.16
N SER A 136 0.20 -7.11 0.47
CA SER A 136 0.06 -7.63 -0.88
C SER A 136 0.58 -6.63 -1.91
N LEU A 137 1.57 -7.07 -2.68
CA LEU A 137 2.08 -6.35 -3.84
C LEU A 137 1.52 -7.01 -5.10
N HIS A 138 0.50 -6.40 -5.68
CA HIS A 138 -0.28 -6.93 -6.82
C HIS A 138 0.53 -7.12 -8.10
N GLY A 139 1.67 -6.45 -8.19
CA GLY A 139 2.57 -6.53 -9.32
C GLY A 139 2.34 -5.44 -10.35
N SER A 140 3.41 -5.09 -11.05
CA SER A 140 3.43 -4.13 -12.16
C SER A 140 2.51 -4.57 -13.30
N THR A 141 1.90 -3.62 -14.01
CA THR A 141 1.23 -3.94 -15.29
C THR A 141 2.23 -4.37 -16.36
N ASN A 142 3.46 -3.84 -16.31
CA ASN A 142 4.58 -4.31 -17.11
C ASN A 142 5.37 -5.37 -16.33
N LYS A 143 5.10 -6.64 -16.63
CA LYS A 143 5.74 -7.81 -15.99
C LYS A 143 7.26 -7.87 -16.17
N ALA A 144 7.82 -7.22 -17.19
CA ALA A 144 9.28 -7.20 -17.41
C ALA A 144 10.02 -6.44 -16.30
N ILE A 145 9.32 -5.57 -15.56
CA ILE A 145 9.88 -4.87 -14.39
C ILE A 145 10.05 -5.83 -13.20
N GLY A 146 9.21 -6.87 -13.10
CA GLY A 146 9.29 -7.88 -12.04
C GLY A 146 9.00 -7.37 -10.62
N HIS A 147 8.60 -6.11 -10.45
CA HIS A 147 8.24 -5.55 -9.15
C HIS A 147 6.85 -6.01 -8.70
N GLY A 148 6.75 -6.42 -7.43
CA GLY A 148 5.52 -6.96 -6.82
C GLY A 148 5.35 -8.45 -7.06
N TYR A 149 4.11 -8.90 -7.30
CA TYR A 149 3.72 -10.31 -7.46
C TYR A 149 4.13 -11.15 -6.24
N LYS A 150 3.83 -10.65 -5.05
CA LYS A 150 4.19 -11.29 -3.78
C LYS A 150 3.46 -10.68 -2.60
N VAL A 151 3.49 -11.40 -1.49
CA VAL A 151 3.24 -10.84 -0.15
C VAL A 151 4.58 -10.58 0.50
N VAL A 152 4.71 -9.43 1.16
CA VAL A 152 5.92 -9.04 1.91
C VAL A 152 5.62 -8.85 3.39
N ILE A 153 6.61 -9.13 4.24
CA ILE A 153 6.65 -8.69 5.63
C ILE A 153 7.24 -7.27 5.65
N MET A 154 6.52 -6.35 6.28
CA MET A 154 6.93 -4.96 6.45
C MET A 154 6.95 -4.58 7.93
N ARG A 155 8.13 -4.20 8.41
CA ARG A 155 8.35 -3.56 9.72
C ARG A 155 8.91 -2.15 9.51
N LYS A 156 8.57 -1.23 10.42
CA LYS A 156 8.95 0.18 10.27
C LYS A 156 10.47 0.33 10.37
N GLY A 157 11.06 0.96 9.36
CA GLY A 157 12.51 1.23 9.34
C GLY A 157 13.37 -0.01 9.04
N GLU A 158 12.75 -1.16 8.77
CA GLU A 158 13.45 -2.38 8.37
C GLU A 158 13.35 -2.61 6.86
N LYS A 159 14.24 -3.46 6.34
CA LYS A 159 14.17 -3.93 4.97
C LYS A 159 12.97 -4.85 4.79
N LEU A 160 12.25 -4.69 3.67
CA LEU A 160 11.17 -5.60 3.27
C LEU A 160 11.70 -7.03 3.11
N GLN A 161 10.91 -7.99 3.59
CA GLN A 161 11.21 -9.42 3.45
C GLN A 161 10.10 -10.09 2.64
N ASP A 162 10.47 -11.00 1.75
CA ASP A 162 9.49 -11.78 0.99
C ASP A 162 8.82 -12.79 1.93
N PHE A 163 7.49 -12.88 1.86
CA PHE A 163 6.69 -13.86 2.62
C PHE A 163 6.13 -14.96 1.72
N MET A 164 5.44 -14.55 0.65
CA MET A 164 4.85 -15.48 -0.32
C MET A 164 5.17 -15.03 -1.72
N THR A 165 5.88 -15.87 -2.46
CA THR A 165 6.37 -15.63 -3.83
C THR A 165 5.91 -16.74 -4.78
N GLY A 166 6.32 -16.68 -6.05
CA GLY A 166 5.92 -17.66 -7.07
C GLY A 166 4.76 -17.19 -7.96
N PHE A 167 4.21 -16.01 -7.70
CA PHE A 167 3.15 -15.42 -8.53
C PHE A 167 3.65 -14.85 -9.85
N LEU A 168 4.96 -14.65 -10.00
CA LEU A 168 5.63 -14.36 -11.27
C LEU A 168 6.89 -15.24 -11.37
N GLU A 169 6.91 -16.12 -12.37
CA GLU A 169 8.06 -17.00 -12.62
C GLU A 169 8.40 -17.01 -14.10
N ARG A 170 9.67 -16.78 -14.43
CA ARG A 170 10.18 -16.84 -15.82
C ARG A 170 9.32 -16.04 -16.82
N GLY A 171 8.76 -14.90 -16.39
CA GLY A 171 7.92 -14.03 -17.23
C GLY A 171 6.45 -14.46 -17.35
N THR A 172 6.04 -15.51 -16.64
CA THR A 172 4.66 -15.99 -16.57
C THR A 172 4.05 -15.56 -15.24
N VAL A 173 2.88 -14.89 -15.31
CA VAL A 173 2.10 -14.52 -14.12
C VAL A 173 1.23 -15.70 -13.74
N HIS A 174 1.36 -16.16 -12.50
CA HIS A 174 0.60 -17.26 -11.91
C HIS A 174 -0.45 -16.77 -10.91
N GLY A 175 -0.39 -15.50 -10.50
CA GLY A 175 -1.37 -14.85 -9.66
C GLY A 175 -1.00 -13.41 -9.36
N ARG A 176 -1.89 -12.66 -8.72
CA ARG A 176 -1.69 -11.27 -8.33
C ARG A 176 -2.34 -11.02 -6.96
N PRO A 177 -1.57 -11.03 -5.87
CA PRO A 177 -2.10 -10.83 -4.53
C PRO A 177 -2.79 -9.48 -4.36
N CYS A 178 -4.01 -9.49 -3.81
CA CYS A 178 -4.86 -8.32 -3.64
C CYS A 178 -4.97 -7.89 -2.17
N ASP A 179 -5.88 -8.49 -1.40
CA ASP A 179 -6.12 -8.12 0.00
C ASP A 179 -5.72 -9.24 0.97
N ILE A 180 -5.44 -8.85 2.20
CA ILE A 180 -5.11 -9.75 3.31
C ILE A 180 -6.09 -9.46 4.44
N MET A 181 -6.71 -10.52 4.96
CA MET A 181 -7.57 -10.46 6.12
C MET A 181 -7.05 -11.45 7.17
N LYS A 182 -6.51 -10.92 8.26
CA LYS A 182 -6.10 -11.70 9.42
C LYS A 182 -7.30 -12.43 10.01
N LEU A 183 -7.14 -13.73 10.28
CA LEU A 183 -8.15 -14.55 10.96
C LEU A 183 -7.77 -14.79 12.42
N ASP A 184 -6.50 -15.07 12.68
CA ASP A 184 -5.92 -15.26 14.01
C ASP A 184 -4.41 -14.93 14.01
N ALA A 185 -3.73 -15.23 15.11
CA ALA A 185 -2.30 -14.98 15.30
C ALA A 185 -1.38 -15.56 14.21
N ASN A 186 -1.82 -16.63 13.54
CA ASN A 186 -1.00 -17.45 12.66
C ASN A 186 -1.72 -17.83 11.35
N SER A 187 -2.88 -17.24 11.07
CA SER A 187 -3.63 -17.50 9.84
C SER A 187 -4.34 -16.27 9.27
N PHE A 188 -4.49 -16.28 7.95
CA PHE A 188 -5.15 -15.22 7.20
C PHE A 188 -5.71 -15.71 5.86
N LEU A 189 -6.69 -14.96 5.33
CA LEU A 189 -7.14 -15.08 3.96
C LEU A 189 -6.38 -14.09 3.08
N MET A 190 -6.02 -14.50 1.87
CA MET A 190 -5.47 -13.62 0.85
C MET A 190 -6.14 -13.86 -0.50
N THR A 191 -6.52 -12.78 -1.17
CA THR A 191 -7.22 -12.85 -2.46
C THR A 191 -6.28 -12.68 -3.63
N ASP A 192 -6.57 -13.35 -4.73
CA ASP A 192 -5.90 -13.21 -6.02
C ASP A 192 -6.95 -13.00 -7.11
N ASP A 193 -7.01 -11.78 -7.66
CA ASP A 193 -7.99 -11.42 -8.69
C ASP A 193 -7.61 -11.94 -10.08
N PHE A 194 -6.35 -12.30 -10.31
CA PHE A 194 -5.89 -12.81 -11.60
C PHE A 194 -6.36 -14.24 -11.83
N THR A 195 -6.35 -15.07 -10.79
CA THR A 195 -6.85 -16.45 -10.85
C THR A 195 -8.25 -16.63 -10.29
N GLY A 196 -8.81 -15.63 -9.60
CA GLY A 196 -10.13 -15.70 -8.96
C GLY A 196 -10.13 -16.60 -7.72
N VAL A 197 -9.01 -16.67 -6.99
CA VAL A 197 -8.81 -17.58 -5.86
C VAL A 197 -8.72 -16.82 -4.53
N VAL A 198 -9.21 -17.46 -3.48
CA VAL A 198 -8.93 -17.07 -2.09
C VAL A 198 -8.07 -18.14 -1.43
N TYR A 199 -6.90 -17.75 -0.95
CA TYR A 199 -5.97 -18.61 -0.23
C TYR A 199 -6.22 -18.51 1.26
N LEU A 200 -6.36 -19.65 1.94
CA LEU A 200 -6.18 -19.74 3.39
C LEU A 200 -4.70 -20.04 3.66
N VAL A 201 -4.00 -19.10 4.28
CA VAL A 201 -2.61 -19.24 4.68
C VAL A 201 -2.58 -19.45 6.18
N ARG A 202 -1.92 -20.51 6.64
CA ARG A 202 -1.79 -20.80 8.06
C ARG A 202 -0.49 -21.52 8.36
N ARG A 203 0.03 -21.32 9.56
CA ARG A 203 1.13 -22.14 10.08
C ARG A 203 0.73 -23.61 10.03
N LYS A 204 1.57 -24.44 9.42
CA LYS A 204 1.37 -25.89 9.43
C LYS A 204 1.59 -26.38 10.86
N ALA A 205 0.61 -27.06 11.44
CA ALA A 205 0.78 -27.71 12.73
C ALA A 205 1.98 -28.67 12.63
N GLY A 206 2.91 -28.59 13.58
CA GLY A 206 4.02 -29.54 13.66
C GLY A 206 3.45 -30.95 13.70
N ARG A 207 3.95 -31.86 12.86
CA ARG A 207 3.73 -33.28 13.10
C ARG A 207 4.52 -33.59 14.38
N GLY A 208 3.80 -33.79 15.48
CA GLY A 208 4.36 -34.37 16.70
C GLY A 208 4.89 -35.78 16.45
#